data_AF-A0A1X2G3Y6-F1
#
_entry.id   AF-A0A1X2G3Y6-F1
#
_cell.length_a   1.000
_cell.length_b   1.000
_cell.length_c   1.000
_cell.angle_alpha   90.00
_cell.angle_beta   90.00
_cell.angle_gamma   90.00
#
_symmetry.space_group_name_H-M   'P 1'
#
loop_
_entity.id
_entity.type
_entity.pdbx_description
1 polymer ?
#
loop_
_entity_poly.entity_id
_entity_poly.type
_entity_poly.pdbx_seq_one_letter_code
_entity_poly.pdbx_strand_id
1 'polypeptide(L)'
;AAILGFVHPSRPPMMRNRVIKIALRSRRHTAPIPGDWHLKTRSTYSLSPFFELVRSWGDLNTMSLETLQRKAIFLITIATFWRPTSDIGRLQYRVLRLRLTLGPMITLKGLDILSREPKEARYKVSNLGMTSLKNLDPVKTLWIF
;
A
#
# COMPACT_ATOMS: atom_id res chain seq x y z
N ALA A 1 8.26 -27.60 -2.64
CA ALA A 1 8.13 -27.43 -1.18
C ALA A 1 9.28 -26.54 -0.69
N ALA A 2 9.06 -25.64 0.29
CA ALA A 2 10.13 -24.72 0.73
C ALA A 2 11.13 -25.46 1.62
N ILE A 3 12.43 -25.38 1.30
CA ILE A 3 13.57 -25.99 2.01
C ILE A 3 13.48 -25.80 3.53
N LEU A 4 12.99 -24.64 3.97
CA LEU A 4 12.83 -24.30 5.39
C LEU A 4 11.89 -25.25 6.16
N GLY A 5 10.85 -25.78 5.51
CA GLY A 5 9.91 -26.72 6.14
C GLY A 5 10.51 -28.10 6.40
N PHE A 6 11.59 -28.45 5.68
CA PHE A 6 12.34 -29.68 5.90
C PHE A 6 13.36 -29.51 7.04
N VAL A 7 14.02 -28.36 7.12
CA VAL A 7 15.05 -28.07 8.14
C VAL A 7 14.44 -27.71 9.50
N HIS A 8 13.24 -27.12 9.55
CA HIS A 8 12.58 -26.71 10.79
C HIS A 8 11.09 -27.07 10.81
N PRO A 9 10.75 -28.35 11.05
CA PRO A 9 9.36 -28.84 10.99
C PRO A 9 8.45 -28.27 12.08
N SER A 10 9.01 -27.87 13.23
CA SER A 10 8.26 -27.24 14.34
C SER A 10 7.98 -25.75 14.15
N ARG A 11 8.64 -25.10 13.18
CA ARG A 11 8.43 -23.67 12.90
C ARG A 11 7.43 -23.53 11.77
N PRO A 12 6.44 -22.62 11.88
CA PRO A 12 5.56 -22.34 10.75
C PRO A 12 6.43 -21.94 9.56
N PRO A 13 6.25 -22.55 8.37
CA PRO A 13 7.10 -22.28 7.23
C PRO A 13 7.08 -20.78 6.94
N MET A 14 8.21 -20.15 6.65
CA MET A 14 8.31 -18.72 6.31
C MET A 14 7.34 -18.31 5.18
N MET A 15 6.99 -19.28 4.34
CA MET A 15 5.92 -19.19 3.34
C MET A 15 4.50 -19.12 3.91
N ARG A 16 4.24 -19.07 5.23
CA ARG A 16 2.87 -18.91 5.78
C ARG A 16 2.38 -17.47 5.67
N ASN A 17 3.30 -16.50 5.56
CA ASN A 17 2.96 -15.09 5.40
C ASN A 17 2.29 -14.84 4.04
N ARG A 18 1.00 -14.47 4.09
CA ARG A 18 0.16 -14.27 2.91
C ARG A 18 0.65 -13.11 2.03
N VAL A 19 1.22 -12.05 2.63
CA VAL A 19 1.83 -10.92 1.91
C VAL A 19 3.03 -11.40 1.09
N ILE A 20 3.91 -12.20 1.69
CA ILE A 20 5.11 -12.74 1.02
C ILE A 20 4.71 -13.67 -0.14
N LYS A 21 3.74 -14.57 0.07
CA LYS A 21 3.21 -15.41 -1.02
C LYS A 21 2.69 -14.56 -2.18
N ILE A 22 2.02 -13.47 -1.88
CA ILE A 22 1.40 -12.58 -2.88
C ILE A 22 2.46 -11.77 -3.63
N ALA A 23 3.47 -11.25 -2.94
CA ALA A 23 4.60 -10.59 -3.58
C ALA A 23 5.42 -11.54 -4.48
N LEU A 24 5.56 -12.81 -4.09
CA LEU A 24 6.19 -13.83 -4.94
C LEU A 24 5.28 -14.26 -6.10
N ARG A 25 3.95 -14.19 -5.92
CA ARG A 25 2.94 -14.54 -6.93
C ARG A 25 2.59 -13.39 -7.88
N SER A 26 2.90 -12.14 -7.56
CA SER A 26 2.76 -11.03 -8.48
C SER A 26 3.70 -11.29 -9.66
N ARG A 27 3.15 -11.91 -10.70
CA ARG A 27 3.89 -12.34 -11.88
C ARG A 27 4.40 -11.11 -12.60
N ARG A 28 5.60 -11.23 -13.16
CA ARG A 28 6.07 -10.32 -14.22
C ARG A 28 5.18 -10.53 -15.43
N HIS A 29 4.44 -9.51 -15.82
CA HIS A 29 3.69 -9.47 -17.06
C HIS A 29 4.42 -8.58 -18.05
N THR A 30 4.55 -9.05 -19.27
CA THR A 30 5.06 -8.27 -20.40
C THR A 30 3.94 -7.37 -20.86
N ALA A 31 4.01 -6.07 -20.58
CA ALA A 31 2.96 -5.10 -20.92
C ALA A 31 3.53 -3.97 -21.80
N PRO A 32 2.75 -3.45 -22.76
CA PRO A 32 3.11 -2.23 -23.48
C PRO A 32 3.08 -1.03 -22.52
N ILE A 33 4.01 -0.09 -22.69
CA ILE A 33 4.02 1.15 -21.93
C ILE A 33 3.02 2.11 -22.59
N PRO A 34 2.05 2.68 -21.85
CA PRO A 34 1.19 3.72 -22.41
C PRO A 34 2.03 4.93 -22.84
N GLY A 35 1.95 5.32 -24.11
CA GLY A 35 2.60 6.50 -24.66
C GLY A 35 3.90 6.26 -25.42
N ASP A 36 4.41 5.04 -25.47
CA ASP A 36 5.68 4.74 -26.14
C ASP A 36 5.54 3.51 -27.06
N TRP A 37 4.94 3.75 -28.23
CA TRP A 37 4.57 2.72 -29.20
C TRP A 37 5.77 2.05 -29.90
N HIS A 38 6.98 2.54 -29.67
CA HIS A 38 8.23 2.03 -30.24
C HIS A 38 9.09 1.19 -29.27
N LEU A 39 8.80 1.23 -27.97
CA LEU A 39 9.62 0.53 -26.97
C LEU A 39 9.06 -0.85 -26.68
N LYS A 40 9.89 -1.87 -26.97
CA LYS A 40 9.68 -3.29 -26.65
C LYS A 40 9.07 -3.45 -25.27
N THR A 41 7.99 -4.22 -25.20
CA THR A 41 7.30 -4.61 -23.96
C THR A 41 8.27 -4.91 -22.83
N ARG A 42 8.12 -4.23 -21.69
CA ARG A 42 8.91 -4.49 -20.48
C ARG A 42 8.11 -5.32 -19.49
N SER A 43 8.82 -6.06 -18.64
CA SER A 43 8.21 -6.79 -17.54
C SER A 43 7.72 -5.82 -16.47
N THR A 44 6.40 -5.71 -16.32
CA THR A 44 5.70 -4.99 -15.25
C THR A 44 5.21 -5.96 -14.19
N TYR A 45 5.03 -5.51 -12.95
CA TYR A 45 4.45 -6.34 -11.89
C TYR A 45 2.96 -6.03 -11.77
N SER A 46 2.13 -7.08 -11.73
CA SER A 46 0.70 -6.90 -11.48
C SER A 46 0.44 -6.61 -9.99
N LEU A 47 -0.33 -5.54 -9.73
CA LEU A 47 -0.77 -5.17 -8.38
C LEU A 47 -2.04 -5.90 -7.93
N SER A 48 -2.74 -6.59 -8.82
CA SER A 48 -4.00 -7.30 -8.52
C SER A 48 -3.92 -8.20 -7.28
N PRO A 49 -2.85 -9.00 -7.09
CA PRO A 49 -2.72 -9.86 -5.91
C PRO A 49 -2.70 -9.06 -4.59
N PHE A 50 -2.15 -7.84 -4.61
CA PHE A 50 -2.13 -6.98 -3.44
C PHE A 50 -3.51 -6.39 -3.14
N PHE A 51 -4.27 -6.00 -4.17
CA PHE A 51 -5.65 -5.53 -3.99
C PHE A 51 -6.57 -6.63 -3.46
N GLU A 52 -6.43 -7.86 -3.95
CA GLU A 52 -7.15 -9.03 -3.42
C GLU A 52 -6.84 -9.29 -1.94
N LEU A 53 -5.57 -9.15 -1.55
CA LEU A 53 -5.18 -9.26 -0.14
C LEU A 53 -5.91 -8.24 0.73
N VAL A 54 -5.87 -6.97 0.33
CA VAL A 54 -6.48 -5.88 1.12
C VAL A 54 -8.00 -6.01 1.20
N ARG A 55 -8.64 -6.50 0.14
CA ARG A 55 -10.07 -6.84 0.16
C ARG A 55 -10.38 -7.94 1.17
N SER A 56 -9.51 -8.94 1.30
CA SER A 56 -9.71 -10.05 2.25
C SER A 56 -9.63 -9.66 3.73
N TRP A 57 -9.24 -8.43 4.06
CA TRP A 57 -9.15 -7.97 5.46
C TRP A 57 -10.50 -7.50 6.03
N GLY A 58 -11.54 -7.38 5.20
CA GLY A 58 -12.91 -7.04 5.62
C GLY A 58 -13.35 -5.61 5.26
N ASP A 59 -14.43 -5.16 5.90
CA ASP A 59 -14.99 -3.80 5.73
C ASP A 59 -14.41 -2.82 6.75
N LEU A 60 -14.15 -1.59 6.30
CA LEU A 60 -13.54 -0.53 7.11
C LEU A 60 -14.29 -0.23 8.40
N ASN A 61 -15.62 -0.39 8.42
CA ASN A 61 -16.44 -0.06 9.59
C ASN A 61 -16.41 -1.13 10.69
N THR A 62 -15.91 -2.33 10.38
CA THR A 62 -15.97 -3.52 11.26
C THR A 62 -14.60 -4.00 11.73
N MET A 63 -13.52 -3.42 11.21
CA MET A 63 -12.16 -3.83 11.51
C MET A 63 -11.69 -3.34 12.87
N SER A 64 -10.83 -4.13 13.52
CA SER A 64 -10.05 -3.67 14.67
C SER A 64 -9.07 -2.57 14.27
N LEU A 65 -8.71 -1.71 15.22
CA LEU A 65 -7.74 -0.62 15.03
C LEU A 65 -6.41 -1.13 14.45
N GLU A 66 -5.89 -2.25 14.95
CA GLU A 66 -4.66 -2.87 14.45
C GLU A 66 -4.77 -3.26 12.97
N THR A 67 -5.93 -3.78 12.56
CA THR A 67 -6.18 -4.17 11.17
C THR A 67 -6.32 -2.95 10.27
N LEU A 68 -7.01 -1.90 10.74
CA LEU A 68 -7.12 -0.61 10.06
C LEU A 68 -5.75 0.04 9.85
N GLN A 69 -4.91 0.06 10.89
CA GLN A 69 -3.55 0.58 10.81
C GLN A 69 -2.73 -0.15 9.75
N ARG A 70 -2.74 -1.49 9.77
CA ARG A 70 -2.07 -2.32 8.76
C ARG A 70 -2.59 -2.01 7.36
N LYS A 71 -3.91 -1.84 7.20
CA LYS A 71 -4.57 -1.52 5.93
C LYS A 71 -4.16 -0.15 5.40
N ALA A 72 -4.14 0.87 6.25
CA ALA A 72 -3.69 2.21 5.91
C ALA A 72 -2.23 2.20 5.44
N ILE A 73 -1.33 1.60 6.23
CA ILE A 73 0.10 1.50 5.89
C ILE A 73 0.29 0.80 4.55
N PHE A 74 -0.39 -0.33 4.34
CA PHE A 74 -0.25 -1.11 3.12
C PHE A 74 -0.76 -0.38 1.88
N LEU A 75 -1.96 0.22 1.96
CA LEU A 75 -2.55 0.98 0.86
C LEU A 75 -1.72 2.24 0.53
N ILE A 76 -1.22 2.96 1.54
CA ILE A 76 -0.34 4.12 1.32
C ILE A 76 0.97 3.68 0.66
N THR A 77 1.55 2.55 1.09
CA THR A 77 2.75 1.98 0.47
C THR A 77 2.52 1.69 -1.00
N ILE A 78 1.39 1.07 -1.37
CA ILE A 78 1.05 0.78 -2.77
C ILE A 78 0.80 2.07 -3.56
N ALA A 79 0.05 3.01 -2.98
CA ALA A 79 -0.32 4.25 -3.66
C ALA A 79 0.88 5.17 -3.93
N THR A 80 1.86 5.18 -3.03
CA THR A 80 3.05 6.04 -3.15
C THR A 80 4.25 5.32 -3.75
N PHE A 81 4.26 3.98 -3.75
CA PHE A 81 5.43 3.13 -4.01
C PHE A 81 6.64 3.44 -3.12
N TRP A 82 6.42 4.09 -1.98
CA TRP A 82 7.49 4.37 -1.02
C TRP A 82 7.91 3.08 -0.32
N ARG A 83 9.17 3.03 0.12
CA ARG A 83 9.70 1.83 0.75
C ARG A 83 9.04 1.62 2.11
N PRO A 84 8.44 0.44 2.38
CA PRO A 84 7.66 0.21 3.60
C PRO A 84 8.44 0.51 4.89
N THR A 85 9.71 0.12 4.95
CA THR A 85 10.51 0.21 6.19
C THR A 85 11.24 1.54 6.33
N SER A 86 11.85 2.04 5.25
CA SER A 86 12.73 3.21 5.31
C SER A 86 12.04 4.54 5.06
N ASP A 87 10.91 4.54 4.34
CA ASP A 87 10.12 5.74 4.08
C ASP A 87 8.84 5.72 4.92
N ILE A 88 7.97 4.72 4.71
CA ILE A 88 6.66 4.65 5.38
C ILE A 88 6.80 4.42 6.88
N GLY A 89 7.69 3.51 7.30
CA GLY A 89 7.93 3.20 8.72
C GLY A 89 8.49 4.37 9.54
N ARG A 90 8.93 5.46 8.89
CA ARG A 90 9.40 6.70 9.54
C ARG A 90 8.36 7.83 9.50
N LEU A 91 7.22 7.60 8.86
CA LEU A 91 6.17 8.60 8.81
C LEU A 91 5.63 8.85 10.21
N GLN A 92 5.50 10.14 10.53
CA GLN A 92 4.86 10.62 11.73
C GLN A 92 3.54 11.27 11.36
N TYR A 93 2.57 11.22 12.26
CA TYR A 93 1.24 11.79 11.99
C TYR A 93 1.30 13.27 11.55
N ARG A 94 2.20 14.08 12.13
CA ARG A 94 2.38 15.50 11.80
C ARG A 94 2.73 15.80 10.34
N VAL A 95 3.22 14.81 9.60
CA VAL A 95 3.57 14.96 8.18
C VAL A 95 2.49 14.45 7.22
N LEU A 96 1.38 13.96 7.76
CA LEU A 96 0.19 13.56 7.03
C LEU A 96 -0.82 14.71 7.12
N ARG A 97 -1.15 15.31 5.98
CA ARG A 97 -2.10 16.41 5.90
C ARG A 97 -3.33 15.98 5.10
N LEU A 98 -4.44 15.78 5.81
CA LEU A 98 -5.71 15.48 5.16
C LEU A 98 -6.24 16.75 4.50
N ARG A 99 -6.51 16.68 3.21
CA ARG A 99 -7.14 17.77 2.46
C ARG A 99 -8.65 17.68 2.67
N LEU A 100 -9.19 18.67 3.37
CA LEU A 100 -10.61 18.78 3.67
C LEU A 100 -11.20 20.01 2.96
N THR A 101 -12.41 19.88 2.45
CA THR A 101 -13.22 21.03 2.03
C THR A 101 -14.23 21.31 3.11
N LEU A 102 -14.18 22.53 3.66
CA LEU A 102 -15.14 23.04 4.63
C LEU A 102 -16.32 23.64 3.88
N GLY A 103 -17.49 23.04 4.06
CA GLY A 103 -18.79 23.53 3.62
C GLY A 103 -19.83 23.21 4.70
N PRO A 104 -21.13 23.10 4.38
CA PRO A 104 -22.14 22.67 5.36
C PRO A 104 -21.87 21.26 5.93
N MET A 105 -21.12 20.42 5.22
CA MET A 105 -20.51 19.20 5.76
C MET A 105 -19.02 19.12 5.40
N ILE A 106 -18.22 18.57 6.31
CA ILE A 106 -16.79 18.30 6.08
C ILE A 106 -16.67 17.21 5.01
N THR A 107 -16.02 17.55 3.89
CA THR A 107 -15.78 16.60 2.81
C THR A 107 -14.28 16.33 2.70
N LEU A 108 -13.91 15.05 2.83
CA LEU A 108 -12.55 14.58 2.57
C LEU A 108 -12.27 14.69 1.06
N LYS A 109 -11.08 15.19 0.69
CA LYS A 109 -10.64 15.33 -0.72
C LYS A 109 -9.40 14.53 -1.04
N GLY A 110 -8.51 14.35 -0.06
CA GLY A 110 -7.23 13.71 -0.30
C GLY A 110 -6.30 13.73 0.90
N LEU A 111 -5.06 13.34 0.65
CA LEU A 111 -3.99 13.28 1.64
C LEU A 111 -2.69 13.77 0.99
N ASP A 112 -2.01 14.70 1.65
CA ASP A 112 -0.65 15.09 1.30
C ASP A 112 0.32 14.50 2.34
N ILE A 113 1.35 13.81 1.86
CA ILE A 113 2.36 13.12 2.67
C ILE A 113 3.69 13.80 2.43
N LEU A 114 4.32 14.31 3.50
CA LEU A 114 5.62 15.00 3.45
C LEU A 114 6.68 14.27 4.30
N SER A 115 7.44 13.34 3.72
CA SER A 115 8.56 12.74 4.45
C SER A 115 9.76 13.70 4.44
N ARG A 116 10.08 14.31 5.58
CA ARG A 116 11.21 15.26 5.71
C ARG A 116 12.58 14.58 5.90
N GLU A 117 12.60 13.34 6.38
CA GLU A 117 13.83 12.58 6.67
C GLU A 117 13.82 11.15 6.07
N PRO A 118 13.65 10.99 4.74
CA PRO A 118 13.76 9.69 4.11
C PRO A 118 15.21 9.19 4.16
N LYS A 119 15.42 7.88 4.33
CA LYS A 119 16.75 7.26 4.55
C LYS A 119 17.80 7.60 3.47
N GLU A 120 17.39 7.85 2.23
CA GLU A 120 18.28 7.90 1.06
C GLU A 120 18.17 9.19 0.23
N ALA A 121 17.37 10.18 0.65
CA ALA A 121 17.10 11.35 -0.20
C ALA A 121 16.80 12.64 0.59
N ARG A 122 16.69 13.76 -0.14
CA ARG A 122 15.98 14.96 0.34
C ARG A 122 14.48 14.64 0.49
N TYR A 123 13.74 15.54 1.15
CA TYR A 123 12.33 15.38 1.45
C TYR A 123 11.50 14.78 0.28
N LYS A 124 10.55 13.90 0.59
CA LYS A 124 9.62 13.29 -0.38
C LYS A 124 8.21 13.82 -0.18
N VAL A 125 7.50 14.07 -1.28
CA VAL A 125 6.10 14.50 -1.26
C VAL A 125 5.26 13.54 -2.09
N SER A 126 4.07 13.21 -1.60
CA SER A 126 3.06 12.50 -2.38
C SER A 126 1.69 13.04 -2.06
N ASN A 127 0.92 13.33 -3.11
CA ASN A 127 -0.43 13.87 -3.01
C ASN A 127 -1.39 12.79 -3.52
N LEU A 128 -2.19 12.23 -2.62
CA LEU A 128 -3.17 11.21 -2.93
C LEU A 128 -4.56 11.85 -3.03
N GLY A 129 -5.27 11.55 -4.11
CA GLY A 129 -6.69 11.82 -4.23
C GLY A 129 -7.51 10.67 -3.62
N MET A 130 -8.78 10.94 -3.35
CA MET A 130 -9.72 9.87 -3.02
C MET A 130 -10.03 9.02 -4.24
N THR A 131 -10.39 7.77 -3.98
CA THR A 131 -10.81 6.79 -4.99
C THR A 131 -12.27 6.43 -4.78
N SER A 132 -12.98 6.04 -5.84
CA SER A 132 -14.35 5.49 -5.71
C SER A 132 -14.39 4.12 -5.02
N LEU A 133 -13.24 3.46 -4.86
CA LEU A 133 -13.12 2.13 -4.30
C LEU A 133 -13.05 2.18 -2.77
N LYS A 134 -14.22 2.27 -2.11
CA LYS A 134 -14.35 2.45 -0.66
C LYS A 134 -13.35 1.63 0.18
N ASN A 135 -13.22 0.33 -0.09
CA ASN A 135 -12.39 -0.59 0.71
C ASN A 135 -10.91 -0.67 0.28
N LEU A 136 -10.52 0.08 -0.75
CA LEU A 136 -9.15 0.19 -1.26
C LEU A 136 -8.62 1.63 -1.24
N ASP A 137 -9.41 2.57 -0.74
CA ASP A 137 -9.03 3.97 -0.69
C ASP A 137 -8.04 4.22 0.47
N PRO A 138 -6.77 4.58 0.19
CA PRO A 138 -5.77 4.85 1.24
C PRO A 138 -6.16 6.06 2.09
N VAL A 139 -6.76 7.09 1.51
CA VAL A 139 -7.15 8.34 2.17
C VAL A 139 -8.31 8.08 3.14
N LYS A 140 -9.34 7.37 2.69
CA LYS A 140 -10.49 7.02 3.53
C LYS A 140 -10.10 6.05 4.65
N THR A 141 -9.25 5.07 4.34
CA THR A 141 -8.76 4.12 5.35
C THR A 141 -7.95 4.83 6.43
N LEU A 142 -7.09 5.78 6.05
CA LEU A 142 -6.32 6.59 7.00
C LEU A 142 -7.22 7.55 7.82
N TRP A 143 -8.29 8.08 7.24
CA TRP A 143 -9.23 8.94 7.98
C TRP A 143 -9.99 8.22 9.09
N ILE A 144 -10.26 6.92 8.90
CA ILE A 144 -10.99 6.08 9.86
C ILE A 144 -10.04 5.54 10.96
N PHE A 145 -8.76 5.36 10.63
CA PHE A 145 -7.72 4.93 11.58
C PHE A 145 -7.28 6.09 12.48
#